data_AF-A0A8T5DVF4-F1
#
_entry.id   AF-A0A8T5DVF4-F1
#
_cell.length_a   1.000
_cell.length_b   1.000
_cell.length_c   1.000
_cell.angle_alpha   90.00
_cell.angle_beta   90.00
_cell.angle_gamma   90.00
#
_symmetry.space_group_name_H-M   'P 1'
#
loop_
_entity.id
_entity.type
_entity.pdbx_description
1 polymer ?
#
loop_
_entity_poly.entity_id
_entity_poly.type
_entity_poly.pdbx_seq_one_letter_code
_entity_poly.pdbx_strand_id
1 'polypeptide(L)' 'MAGYQIEDVPSMDIDDEFKQILQDSSADLEQINLMSEAIIGVDESDNEVRAVSKVEAHHSSGILHRAFSVLLFDSNNR' A
#
# COMPACT_ATOMS: atom_id res chain seq x y z
N MET A 1 -0.69 -5.86 21.83
CA MET A 1 -0.90 -5.64 20.39
C MET A 1 -0.47 -6.91 19.68
N ALA A 2 -1.39 -7.62 19.04
CA ALA A 2 -0.98 -8.61 18.05
C ALA A 2 -0.31 -7.79 16.93
N GLY A 3 0.97 -8.08 16.64
CA GLY A 3 1.69 -7.39 15.58
C GLY A 3 1.01 -7.63 14.23
N TYR A 4 1.12 -6.67 13.32
CA TYR A 4 0.72 -6.86 11.93
C TYR A 4 1.52 -8.03 11.35
N GLN A 5 0.87 -9.18 11.16
CA GLN A 5 1.50 -10.34 10.54
C GLN A 5 1.33 -10.22 9.03
N ILE A 6 2.43 -9.95 8.32
CA ILE A 6 2.45 -9.75 6.86
C ILE A 6 1.86 -10.96 6.11
N GLU A 7 1.95 -12.16 6.69
CA GLU A 7 1.40 -13.40 6.12
C GLU A 7 -0.13 -13.43 5.97
N ASP A 8 -0.86 -12.60 6.72
CA ASP A 8 -2.32 -12.51 6.64
C ASP A 8 -2.80 -11.48 5.60
N VAL A 9 -1.87 -10.74 4.98
CA VAL A 9 -2.18 -9.64 4.07
C VAL A 9 -2.20 -10.17 2.64
N PRO A 10 -3.33 -10.05 1.92
CA PRO A 10 -3.37 -10.43 0.52
C PRO A 10 -2.32 -9.65 -0.28
N SER A 11 -1.53 -10.36 -1.08
CA SER A 11 -0.51 -9.77 -1.96
C SER A 11 -0.81 -10.09 -3.42
N MET A 12 -0.24 -9.28 -4.31
CA MET A 12 -0.35 -9.43 -5.76
C MET A 12 1.04 -9.58 -6.35
N ASP A 13 1.14 -10.37 -7.41
CA ASP A 13 2.34 -10.39 -8.24
C ASP A 13 2.55 -9.00 -8.86
N ILE A 14 3.77 -8.49 -8.74
CA ILE A 14 4.19 -7.21 -9.29
C ILE A 14 4.99 -7.45 -10.58
N ASP A 15 4.77 -6.62 -11.60
CA ASP A 15 5.51 -6.66 -12.86
C ASP A 15 7.01 -6.36 -12.68
N ASP A 16 7.83 -6.87 -13.60
CA ASP A 16 9.30 -6.73 -13.51
C ASP A 16 9.77 -5.27 -13.59
N GLU A 17 9.00 -4.39 -14.25
CA GLU A 17 9.25 -2.95 -14.26
C GLU A 17 9.16 -2.36 -12.85
N PHE A 18 8.08 -2.66 -12.13
CA PHE A 18 7.89 -2.21 -10.75
C PHE A 18 8.92 -2.85 -9.80
N LYS A 19 9.32 -4.11 -10.02
CA LYS A 19 10.43 -4.72 -9.25
C LYS A 19 11.72 -3.94 -9.45
N GLN A 20 12.04 -3.54 -10.68
CA GLN A 20 13.23 -2.74 -10.96
C GLN A 20 13.16 -1.37 -10.28
N ILE A 21 12.00 -0.69 -10.36
CA ILE A 21 11.78 0.59 -9.67
C ILE A 21 12.02 0.47 -8.16
N LEU A 22 11.53 -0.61 -7.54
CA LEU A 22 11.74 -0.87 -6.11
C LEU A 22 13.20 -1.17 -5.78
N GLN A 23 13.91 -1.91 -6.64
CA GLN A 23 15.35 -2.17 -6.48
C GLN A 23 16.21 -0.91 -6.65
N ASP A 24 15.80 0.00 -7.52
CA ASP A 24 16.47 1.28 -7.77
C ASP A 24 16.13 2.33 -6.70
N SER A 25 15.12 2.07 -5.87
CA SER A 25 14.75 2.92 -4.74
C SER A 25 15.72 2.72 -3.56
N SER A 26 15.87 3.75 -2.72
CA SER A 26 16.61 3.64 -1.45
C SER A 26 15.76 3.01 -0.33
N ALA A 27 14.70 2.28 -0.67
CA ALA A 27 13.81 1.64 0.29
C ALA A 27 14.45 0.38 0.89
N ASP A 28 14.13 0.08 2.14
CA ASP A 28 14.53 -1.17 2.77
C ASP A 28 13.70 -2.37 2.27
N LEU A 29 14.16 -3.58 2.58
CA LEU A 29 13.51 -4.82 2.15
C LEU A 29 12.07 -4.96 2.66
N GLU A 30 11.77 -4.39 3.84
CA GLU A 30 10.42 -4.45 4.40
C GLU A 30 9.48 -3.58 3.56
N GLN A 31 9.87 -2.34 3.25
CA GLN A 31 9.12 -1.46 2.35
C GLN A 31 8.91 -2.09 0.97
N ILE A 32 9.94 -2.73 0.40
CA ILE A 32 9.81 -3.43 -0.89
C ILE A 32 8.78 -4.57 -0.81
N ASN A 33 8.76 -5.34 0.28
CA ASN A 33 7.78 -6.42 0.44
C ASN A 33 6.34 -5.88 0.58
N LEU A 34 6.15 -4.81 1.36
CA LEU A 34 4.85 -4.17 1.55
C LEU A 34 4.29 -3.57 0.25
N MET A 35 5.12 -3.32 -0.76
CA MET A 35 4.67 -2.79 -2.06
C MET A 35 3.87 -3.79 -2.90
N SER A 36 3.89 -5.07 -2.53
CA SER A 36 3.08 -6.13 -3.15
C SER A 36 1.69 -6.27 -2.54
N GLU A 37 1.39 -5.55 -1.45
CA GLU A 37 0.08 -5.61 -0.80
C GLU A 37 -1.04 -5.26 -1.79
N ALA A 38 -2.09 -6.09 -1.78
CA ALA A 38 -3.32 -5.81 -2.48
C ALA A 38 -4.11 -4.75 -1.72
N ILE A 39 -4.35 -3.60 -2.35
CA ILE A 39 -5.15 -2.52 -1.80
C ILE A 39 -6.44 -2.33 -2.60
N ILE A 40 -7.41 -1.63 -2.01
CA ILE A 40 -8.76 -1.45 -2.57
C ILE A 40 -8.73 -0.28 -3.57
N GLY A 41 -8.74 -0.57 -4.87
CA GLY A 41 -8.89 0.43 -5.92
C GLY A 41 -10.34 0.91 -6.03
N VAL A 42 -10.53 2.22 -6.18
CA VAL A 42 -11.85 2.87 -6.15
C VAL A 42 -12.03 3.87 -7.30
N ASP A 43 -13.27 4.27 -7.55
CA ASP A 43 -13.58 5.43 -8.40
C ASP A 43 -13.60 6.75 -7.58
N GLU A 44 -13.90 7.87 -8.23
CA GLU A 44 -13.98 9.19 -7.60
C GLU A 44 -15.11 9.33 -6.56
N SER A 45 -16.08 8.39 -6.56
CA SER A 45 -17.18 8.33 -5.61
C SER A 45 -16.94 7.33 -4.48
N ASP A 46 -15.71 6.81 -4.34
CA ASP A 46 -15.32 5.78 -3.38
C ASP A 46 -16.08 4.45 -3.55
N ASN A 47 -16.56 4.13 -4.76
CA ASN A 47 -17.03 2.78 -5.05
C ASN A 47 -15.84 1.87 -5.33
N GLU A 48 -15.86 0.65 -4.76
CA GLU A 48 -14.86 -0.36 -5.05
C GLU A 48 -14.93 -0.79 -6.52
N VAL A 49 -13.76 -0.81 -7.19
CA VAL A 49 -13.64 -1.21 -8.60
C VAL A 49 -12.88 -2.53 -8.73
N ARG A 50 -11.68 -2.62 -8.14
CA ARG A 50 -10.82 -3.81 -8.16
C ARG A 50 -9.72 -3.74 -7.10
N ALA A 51 -9.07 -4.87 -6.83
CA ALA A 51 -7.78 -4.87 -6.14
C ALA A 51 -6.65 -4.35 -7.05
N VAL A 52 -5.71 -3.61 -6.48
CA VAL A 52 -4.50 -3.11 -7.14
C VAL A 52 -3.29 -3.32 -6.22
N SER A 53 -2.08 -3.49 -6.77
CA SER A 53 -0.89 -3.53 -5.92
C SER A 53 -0.56 -2.14 -5.38
N LYS A 54 0.05 -2.07 -4.20
CA LYS A 54 0.43 -0.80 -3.57
C LYS A 54 1.40 0.00 -4.44
N VAL A 55 2.36 -0.65 -5.11
CA VAL A 55 3.27 0.04 -6.04
C VAL A 55 2.54 0.61 -7.26
N GLU A 56 1.61 -0.14 -7.85
CA GLU A 56 0.81 0.33 -9.00
C GLU A 56 0.01 1.58 -8.64
N ALA A 57 -0.54 1.62 -7.42
CA ALA A 57 -1.35 2.74 -6.96
C ALA A 57 -0.54 4.01 -6.64
N HIS A 58 0.74 3.88 -6.28
CA HIS A 58 1.60 4.99 -5.85
C HIS A 58 2.66 5.40 -6.88
N HIS A 59 2.81 4.66 -7.98
CA HIS A 59 3.78 4.99 -9.02
C HIS A 59 3.19 5.92 -10.10
N SER A 60 3.99 6.87 -10.58
CA SER A 60 3.60 7.84 -11.63
C SER A 60 2.30 8.58 -11.29
N SER A 61 1.32 8.63 -12.20
CA SER A 61 0.01 9.24 -11.96
C SER A 61 -0.86 8.47 -10.95
N GLY A 62 -0.46 7.23 -10.60
CA GLY A 62 -1.11 6.39 -9.61
C GLY A 62 -2.51 5.92 -10.01
N ILE A 63 -3.16 5.23 -9.06
CA ILE A 63 -4.54 4.76 -9.15
C ILE A 63 -5.27 5.17 -7.86
N LEU A 64 -6.51 5.63 -7.99
CA LEU A 64 -7.36 5.92 -6.83
C LEU A 64 -7.55 4.66 -5.99
N HIS A 65 -7.27 4.76 -4.70
CA HIS A 65 -7.39 3.66 -3.76
C HIS A 65 -7.87 4.17 -2.41
N ARG A 66 -8.58 3.31 -1.67
CA ARG A 66 -9.09 3.64 -0.34
C ARG A 66 -7.95 3.60 0.68
N ALA A 67 -7.88 4.61 1.53
CA ALA A 67 -6.96 4.70 2.63
C ALA A 67 -7.68 5.20 3.89
N PHE A 68 -7.00 5.13 5.04
CA PHE A 68 -7.50 5.69 6.28
C PHE A 68 -6.41 6.52 6.96
N SER A 69 -6.83 7.46 7.81
CA SER A 69 -5.94 8.23 8.67
C SER A 69 -6.41 8.07 10.11
N VAL A 70 -5.47 7.77 11.01
CA VAL A 70 -5.72 7.70 12.45
C VAL A 70 -5.15 8.96 13.08
N LEU A 71 -5.97 9.69 13.81
CA LEU A 71 -5.53 10.78 14.68
C LEU A 71 -5.54 10.23 16.11
N LEU A 72 -4.35 10.01 16.67
CA LEU A 72 -4.16 9.50 18.02
C LEU A 72 -3.68 10.63 18.91
N PHE A 73 -4.35 10.81 20.04
CA PHE A 73 -4.01 11.83 21.04
C PHE A 73 -3.60 11.16 22.35
N ASP A 74 -2.51 11.62 22.96
CA ASP A 74 -2.11 11.21 24.30
C ASP A 74 -3.03 11.84 25.39
N SER A 75 -2.83 11.47 26.66
CA SER A 75 -3.65 12.00 27.76
C SER A 75 -3.47 13.52 28.01
N ASN A 76 -2.51 14.16 27.33
CA ASN A 76 -2.26 15.60 27.34
C ASN A 76 -2.78 16.29 26.06
N ASN A 77 -3.56 15.59 25.23
CA ASN A 77 -4.06 16.06 23.94
C ASN A 77 -2.96 16.34 22.90
N ARG A 78 -1.87 15.58 22.89
CA ARG A 78 -0.84 15.62 21.83
C ARG A 78 -1.06 14.55 20.78
#